data_AF-A0A382DMA1-F1
#
_entry.id   AF-A0A382DMA1-F1
#
_cell.length_a   1.000
_cell.length_b   1.000
_cell.length_c   1.000
_cell.angle_alpha   90.00
_cell.angle_beta   90.00
_cell.angle_gamma   90.00
#
_symmetry.space_group_name_H-M   'P 1'
#
loop_
_entity.id
_entity.type
_entity.pdbx_description
1 polymer ?
#
loop_
_entity_poly.entity_id
_entity_poly.type
_entity_poly.pdbx_seq_one_letter_code
_entity_poly.pdbx_strand_id
1 'polypeptide(L)'
;VITPPTTTAENGGQSGGVAAGKNRPTDRYACNIDSLGYCIFTGTPHQTGLDPGTEDIVDRDGNFLFAANEAVAVNAQGEALPARGTPAFDGDDLQRSSQDGLGEDEKAFQRVMAIMFPIRNVLMYDIAVVTQTEWDLLVSELEQREIKETTFTSGPTPKDNYYGRQGIFDLAKNPGGKDIHHDVMKFLEEAGLYLLCHVTTIDFGEMLQETHPEGHDPCGEVEISTRTPFSHLVSTPTTAPPPTTAATTTTAPPPTT
;
A
#
# COMPACT_ATOMS: atom_id res chain seq x y z
N VAL A 1 -37.80 45.32 -24.67
CA VAL A 1 -37.49 43.91 -24.99
C VAL A 1 -36.02 43.89 -25.36
N ILE A 2 -35.18 43.39 -24.47
CA ILE A 2 -33.72 43.48 -24.53
C ILE A 2 -33.20 42.06 -24.70
N THR A 3 -32.53 41.78 -25.81
CA THR A 3 -31.71 40.58 -25.98
C THR A 3 -30.24 40.97 -25.86
N PRO A 4 -29.45 40.28 -25.01
CA PRO A 4 -28.02 40.56 -24.86
C PRO A 4 -27.20 39.78 -25.91
N PRO A 5 -26.07 40.33 -26.39
CA PRO A 5 -25.06 39.56 -27.09
C PRO A 5 -24.08 38.90 -26.12
N THR A 6 -23.68 37.70 -26.51
CA THR A 6 -22.74 36.73 -25.94
C THR A 6 -21.43 37.34 -25.44
N THR A 7 -21.06 37.05 -24.19
CA THR A 7 -19.69 37.23 -23.67
C THR A 7 -19.07 35.86 -23.41
N THR A 8 -18.07 35.53 -24.21
CA THR A 8 -17.01 34.57 -23.90
C THR A 8 -16.31 35.05 -22.62
N ALA A 9 -16.25 34.21 -21.58
CA ALA A 9 -15.50 34.50 -20.37
C ALA A 9 -14.48 33.38 -20.14
N GLU A 10 -13.25 33.66 -20.57
CA GLU A 10 -12.07 33.26 -19.79
C GLU A 10 -12.21 33.78 -18.37
N ASN A 11 -11.97 32.93 -17.38
CA ASN A 11 -11.65 33.32 -16.01
C ASN A 11 -11.01 32.09 -15.37
N GLY A 12 -9.83 32.14 -14.78
CA GLY A 12 -9.14 33.28 -14.19
C GLY A 12 -8.47 32.71 -12.95
N GLY A 13 -7.14 32.72 -12.93
CA GLY A 13 -6.35 32.14 -11.85
C GLY A 13 -6.53 32.82 -10.50
N GLN A 14 -6.32 32.00 -9.47
CA GLN A 14 -5.73 32.29 -8.16
C GLN A 14 -6.16 33.53 -7.36
N SER A 15 -6.74 33.24 -6.18
CA SER A 15 -6.32 33.81 -4.88
C SER A 15 -6.95 32.92 -3.80
N GLY A 16 -6.29 32.43 -2.76
CA GLY A 16 -5.18 32.95 -1.98
C GLY A 16 -5.59 32.83 -0.52
N GLY A 17 -5.09 31.81 0.17
CA GLY A 17 -5.33 31.56 1.61
C GLY A 17 -4.15 30.80 2.19
N VAL A 18 -3.16 31.54 2.69
CA VAL A 18 -1.96 30.99 3.31
C VAL A 18 -2.27 30.68 4.78
N ALA A 19 -2.22 29.40 5.13
CA ALA A 19 -1.95 28.94 6.50
C ALA A 19 -0.78 27.95 6.41
N ALA A 20 0.21 28.13 7.28
CA ALA A 20 1.50 27.46 7.25
C ALA A 20 1.37 25.93 7.25
N GLY A 21 1.79 25.29 6.16
CA GLY A 21 1.95 23.84 6.07
C GLY A 21 3.34 23.53 5.53
N LYS A 22 4.04 22.55 6.13
CA LYS A 22 5.19 21.91 5.49
C LYS A 22 4.80 21.62 4.03
N ASN A 23 5.63 22.04 3.07
CA ASN A 23 5.36 21.94 1.63
C ASN A 23 4.81 20.55 1.28
N ARG A 24 3.49 20.43 1.07
CA ARG A 24 2.89 19.27 0.42
C ARG A 24 3.63 19.11 -0.91
N PRO A 25 4.22 17.95 -1.21
CA PRO A 25 4.83 17.73 -2.52
C PRO A 25 3.83 18.12 -3.61
N THR A 26 4.26 18.91 -4.59
CA THR A 26 3.43 19.24 -5.74
C THR A 26 2.92 17.96 -6.37
N ASP A 27 1.62 17.91 -6.62
CA ASP A 27 0.94 16.77 -7.22
C ASP A 27 1.60 16.44 -8.56
N ARG A 28 2.22 15.26 -8.65
CA ARG A 28 2.98 14.83 -9.83
C ARG A 28 2.13 14.04 -10.81
N TYR A 29 0.94 13.66 -10.39
CA TYR A 29 0.04 12.84 -11.18
C TYR A 29 -1.09 13.70 -11.75
N ALA A 30 -1.47 13.35 -12.95
CA ALA A 30 -2.62 13.91 -13.64
C ALA A 30 -3.39 12.75 -14.24
N CYS A 31 -4.70 12.76 -14.09
CA CYS A 31 -5.61 11.81 -14.71
C CYS A 31 -5.93 12.26 -16.14
N ASN A 32 -5.57 11.46 -17.14
CA ASN A 32 -5.96 11.69 -18.52
C ASN A 32 -7.03 10.68 -18.93
N ILE A 33 -8.18 11.17 -19.39
CA ILE A 33 -9.23 10.30 -19.91
C ILE A 33 -8.80 9.74 -21.27
N ASP A 34 -8.69 8.41 -21.36
CA ASP A 34 -8.33 7.72 -22.59
C ASP A 34 -9.53 7.59 -23.56
N SER A 35 -9.30 7.01 -24.74
CA SER A 35 -10.37 6.83 -25.74
C SER A 35 -11.47 5.86 -25.33
N LEU A 36 -11.23 5.03 -24.31
CA LEU A 36 -12.19 4.07 -23.76
C LEU A 36 -12.95 4.66 -22.55
N GLY A 37 -12.57 5.87 -22.11
CA GLY A 37 -13.21 6.59 -21.01
C GLY A 37 -12.58 6.30 -19.64
N TYR A 38 -11.45 5.59 -19.56
CA TYR A 38 -10.72 5.38 -18.31
C TYR A 38 -9.85 6.57 -17.96
N CYS A 39 -9.73 6.83 -16.67
CA CYS A 39 -8.78 7.78 -16.12
C CYS A 39 -7.40 7.11 -15.97
N ILE A 40 -6.49 7.38 -16.91
CA ILE A 40 -5.13 6.82 -16.87
C ILE A 40 -4.18 7.90 -16.37
N PHE A 41 -3.44 7.58 -15.32
CA PHE A 41 -2.58 8.55 -14.65
C PHE A 41 -1.29 8.78 -15.45
N THR A 42 -0.78 10.01 -15.41
CA THR A 42 0.61 10.28 -15.78
C THR A 42 1.54 9.63 -14.76
N GLY A 43 2.76 9.30 -15.18
CA GLY A 43 3.73 8.62 -14.32
C GLY A 43 4.17 7.28 -14.87
N THR A 44 4.88 6.52 -14.05
CA THR A 44 5.36 5.17 -14.41
C THR A 44 4.86 4.14 -13.39
N PRO A 45 4.28 3.01 -13.83
CA PRO A 45 3.93 1.92 -12.92
C PRO A 45 5.18 1.35 -12.25
N HIS A 46 5.00 0.84 -11.03
CA HIS A 46 6.04 0.05 -10.36
C HIS A 46 6.33 -1.20 -11.20
N GLN A 47 7.60 -1.56 -11.35
CA GLN A 47 8.00 -2.68 -12.21
C GLN A 47 7.87 -4.03 -11.49
N THR A 48 7.88 -4.01 -10.16
CA THR A 48 7.74 -5.18 -9.32
C THR A 48 6.63 -5.00 -8.28
N GLY A 49 6.09 -6.11 -7.80
CA GLY A 49 5.06 -6.13 -6.76
C GLY A 49 4.83 -7.53 -6.22
N LEU A 50 4.16 -7.63 -5.08
CA LEU A 50 3.73 -8.92 -4.55
C LEU A 50 2.64 -9.53 -5.44
N ASP A 51 2.78 -10.79 -5.83
CA ASP A 51 1.72 -11.56 -6.46
C ASP A 51 0.65 -11.91 -5.40
N PRO A 52 -0.60 -11.43 -5.56
CA PRO A 52 -1.62 -11.53 -4.51
C PRO A 52 -1.88 -12.95 -4.00
N GLY A 53 -1.90 -13.10 -2.68
CA GLY A 53 -2.14 -14.40 -2.03
C GLY A 53 -0.91 -15.35 -2.04
N THR A 54 0.25 -14.86 -2.45
CA THR A 54 1.51 -15.61 -2.48
C THR A 54 2.61 -14.92 -1.64
N GLU A 55 3.80 -15.50 -1.64
CA GLU A 55 5.02 -14.90 -1.10
C GLU A 55 6.00 -14.46 -2.21
N ASP A 56 5.52 -14.39 -3.45
CA ASP A 56 6.33 -14.16 -4.63
C ASP A 56 6.29 -12.68 -5.03
N ILE A 57 7.47 -12.07 -5.18
CA ILE A 57 7.60 -10.81 -5.90
C ILE A 57 7.75 -11.12 -7.38
N VAL A 58 6.89 -10.53 -8.18
CA VAL A 58 6.83 -10.73 -9.63
C VAL A 58 7.11 -9.43 -10.38
N ASP A 59 7.52 -9.55 -11.64
CA ASP A 59 7.50 -8.42 -12.57
C ASP A 59 6.08 -8.16 -13.13
N ARG A 60 5.99 -7.15 -14.00
CA ARG A 60 4.75 -6.77 -14.69
C ARG A 60 4.13 -7.85 -15.58
N ASP A 61 4.92 -8.82 -16.03
CA ASP A 61 4.48 -9.94 -16.86
C ASP A 61 4.08 -11.16 -16.01
N GLY A 62 4.21 -11.06 -14.67
CA GLY A 62 3.91 -12.13 -13.72
C GLY A 62 5.06 -13.14 -13.56
N ASN A 63 6.27 -12.82 -14.01
CA ASN A 63 7.42 -13.71 -13.81
C ASN A 63 7.94 -13.56 -12.38
N PHE A 64 8.15 -14.69 -11.71
CA PHE A 64 8.80 -14.73 -10.40
C PHE A 64 10.20 -14.09 -10.43
N LEU A 65 10.45 -13.20 -9.47
CA LEU A 65 11.74 -12.55 -9.28
C LEU A 65 12.42 -13.03 -7.99
N PHE A 66 11.76 -12.92 -6.84
CA PHE A 66 12.29 -13.29 -5.52
C PHE A 66 11.19 -13.40 -4.47
N ALA A 67 11.50 -13.93 -3.29
CA ALA A 67 10.52 -14.04 -2.21
C ALA A 67 10.30 -12.69 -1.49
N ALA A 68 9.11 -12.48 -0.96
CA ALA A 68 8.72 -11.24 -0.31
C ALA A 68 9.49 -10.95 0.99
N ASN A 69 10.06 -11.97 1.64
CA ASN A 69 10.97 -11.80 2.78
C ASN A 69 12.40 -11.34 2.38
N GLU A 70 12.66 -11.24 1.07
CA GLU A 70 13.87 -10.65 0.49
C GLU A 70 13.57 -9.30 -0.18
N ALA A 71 12.33 -8.80 -0.08
CA ALA A 71 11.91 -7.59 -0.78
C ALA A 71 12.22 -6.34 0.05
N VAL A 72 13.00 -5.41 -0.51
CA VAL A 72 13.22 -4.09 0.07
C VAL A 72 12.73 -3.05 -0.92
N ALA A 73 11.81 -2.20 -0.46
CA ALA A 73 11.35 -1.05 -1.22
C ALA A 73 12.47 -0.01 -1.29
N VAL A 74 12.76 0.46 -2.50
CA VAL A 74 13.80 1.43 -2.81
C VAL A 74 13.23 2.58 -3.60
N ASN A 75 13.90 3.74 -3.57
CA ASN A 75 13.60 4.85 -4.47
C ASN A 75 14.21 4.64 -5.87
N ALA A 76 14.02 5.62 -6.76
CA ALA A 76 14.57 5.61 -8.12
C ALA A 76 16.12 5.59 -8.21
N GLN A 77 16.82 5.86 -7.10
CA GLN A 77 18.27 5.77 -7.00
C GLN A 77 18.74 4.39 -6.49
N GLY A 78 17.81 3.50 -6.14
CA GLY A 78 18.09 2.21 -5.52
C GLY A 78 18.38 2.30 -4.02
N GLU A 79 18.09 3.44 -3.38
CA GLU A 79 18.27 3.60 -1.94
C GLU A 79 17.03 3.07 -1.21
N ALA A 80 17.25 2.27 -0.16
CA ALA A 80 16.16 1.73 0.64
C ALA A 80 15.29 2.84 1.22
N LEU A 81 13.97 2.68 1.08
CA LEU A 81 13.00 3.60 1.65
C LEU A 81 13.01 3.46 3.17
N PRO A 82 13.19 4.57 3.92
CA PRO A 82 13.01 4.55 5.35
C PRO A 82 11.54 4.29 5.67
N ALA A 83 11.28 3.50 6.71
CA ALA A 83 9.92 3.23 7.16
C ALA A 83 9.26 4.53 7.66
N ARG A 84 8.18 4.96 6.99
CA ARG A 84 7.44 6.20 7.27
C ARG A 84 6.05 6.14 6.65
N GLY A 85 5.16 7.05 7.05
CA GLY A 85 3.77 7.09 6.59
C GLY A 85 3.54 7.66 5.19
N THR A 86 4.60 7.93 4.42
CA THR A 86 4.41 8.45 3.07
C THR A 86 4.02 7.34 2.10
N PRO A 87 3.01 7.55 1.25
CA PRO A 87 2.62 6.58 0.22
C PRO A 87 3.76 6.29 -0.77
N ALA A 88 3.57 5.23 -1.56
CA ALA A 88 4.43 4.91 -2.70
C ALA A 88 4.47 6.03 -3.75
N PHE A 89 5.65 6.32 -4.29
CA PHE A 89 5.86 7.30 -5.36
C PHE A 89 6.40 6.68 -6.64
N ASP A 90 6.24 7.42 -7.74
CA ASP A 90 6.89 7.09 -9.00
C ASP A 90 8.40 6.93 -8.86
N GLY A 91 8.88 5.82 -9.40
CA GLY A 91 10.28 5.43 -9.33
C GLY A 91 10.63 4.61 -8.09
N ASP A 92 9.72 4.48 -7.12
CA ASP A 92 9.89 3.46 -6.08
C ASP A 92 9.73 2.06 -6.70
N ASP A 93 10.46 1.07 -6.21
CA ASP A 93 10.38 -0.31 -6.68
C ASP A 93 10.85 -1.30 -5.59
N LEU A 94 10.72 -2.61 -5.81
CA LEU A 94 11.26 -3.62 -4.91
C LEU A 94 12.58 -4.17 -5.46
N GLN A 95 13.58 -4.28 -4.61
CA GLN A 95 14.83 -4.95 -4.91
C GLN A 95 15.06 -6.11 -3.96
N ARG A 96 15.73 -7.15 -4.49
CA ARG A 96 16.18 -8.28 -3.67
C ARG A 96 17.32 -7.82 -2.76
N SER A 97 17.10 -7.88 -1.46
CA SER A 97 18.11 -7.65 -0.43
C SER A 97 17.80 -8.48 0.81
N SER A 98 18.83 -8.83 1.58
CA SER A 98 18.59 -9.40 2.91
C SER A 98 17.87 -8.39 3.78
N GLN A 99 16.84 -8.86 4.49
CA GLN A 99 16.16 -8.13 5.56
C GLN A 99 16.76 -8.48 6.95
N ASP A 100 17.89 -9.18 6.99
CA ASP A 100 18.60 -9.48 8.23
C ASP A 100 19.03 -8.18 8.92
N GLY A 101 18.68 -8.05 10.19
CA GLY A 101 18.94 -6.85 10.98
C GLY A 101 17.83 -5.80 10.94
N LEU A 102 16.80 -5.97 10.10
CA LEU A 102 15.58 -5.17 10.20
C LEU A 102 14.73 -5.62 11.39
N GLY A 103 14.14 -4.66 12.09
CA GLY A 103 13.09 -4.90 13.08
C GLY A 103 11.78 -5.36 12.45
N GLU A 104 10.87 -5.91 13.24
CA GLU A 104 9.60 -6.44 12.74
C GLU A 104 8.73 -5.36 12.08
N ASP A 105 8.73 -4.13 12.61
CA ASP A 105 8.00 -3.01 11.99
C ASP A 105 8.60 -2.59 10.64
N GLU A 106 9.93 -2.65 10.49
CA GLU A 106 10.61 -2.34 9.23
C GLU A 106 10.30 -3.42 8.18
N LYS A 107 10.31 -4.71 8.55
CA LYS A 107 9.88 -5.80 7.68
C LYS A 107 8.42 -5.66 7.27
N ALA A 108 7.56 -5.32 8.23
CA ALA A 108 6.15 -5.06 7.97
C ALA A 108 5.97 -3.88 7.02
N PHE A 109 6.73 -2.80 7.17
CA PHE A 109 6.76 -1.69 6.22
C PHE A 109 7.14 -2.16 4.80
N GLN A 110 8.23 -2.94 4.65
CA GLN A 110 8.61 -3.46 3.32
C GLN A 110 7.49 -4.32 2.70
N ARG A 111 6.82 -5.13 3.52
CA ARG A 111 5.67 -5.95 3.07
C ARG A 111 4.47 -5.09 2.65
N VAL A 112 4.17 -4.01 3.39
CA VAL A 112 3.12 -3.07 2.99
C VAL A 112 3.42 -2.43 1.65
N MET A 113 4.66 -1.99 1.41
CA MET A 113 5.06 -1.44 0.11
C MET A 113 4.84 -2.45 -1.02
N ALA A 114 5.23 -3.71 -0.80
CA ALA A 114 5.05 -4.78 -1.77
C ALA A 114 3.58 -5.08 -2.10
N ILE A 115 2.67 -4.93 -1.12
CA ILE A 115 1.21 -5.07 -1.30
C ILE A 115 0.62 -3.85 -2.02
N MET A 116 1.05 -2.64 -1.64
CA MET A 116 0.44 -1.40 -2.13
C MET A 116 0.86 -1.05 -3.57
N PHE A 117 2.05 -1.45 -4.03
CA PHE A 117 2.50 -1.23 -5.41
C PHE A 117 1.56 -1.80 -6.48
N PRO A 118 1.15 -3.08 -6.45
CA PRO A 118 0.23 -3.61 -7.44
C PRO A 118 -1.19 -3.03 -7.33
N ILE A 119 -1.68 -2.72 -6.12
CA ILE A 119 -2.97 -2.01 -5.93
C ILE A 119 -2.92 -0.63 -6.61
N ARG A 120 -1.84 0.12 -6.39
CA ARG A 120 -1.60 1.41 -7.06
C ARG A 120 -1.57 1.26 -8.57
N ASN A 121 -0.81 0.28 -9.07
CA ASN A 121 -0.69 0.06 -10.51
C ASN A 121 -2.05 -0.21 -11.16
N VAL A 122 -2.88 -1.04 -10.53
CA VAL A 122 -4.23 -1.33 -11.01
C VAL A 122 -5.09 -0.08 -11.08
N LEU A 123 -5.17 0.70 -10.00
CA LEU A 123 -6.03 1.88 -9.96
C LEU A 123 -5.56 2.99 -10.91
N MET A 124 -4.24 3.11 -11.13
CA MET A 124 -3.67 4.22 -11.90
C MET A 124 -3.46 3.91 -13.39
N TYR A 125 -3.18 2.65 -13.75
CA TYR A 125 -2.70 2.30 -15.07
C TYR A 125 -3.43 1.12 -15.71
N ASP A 126 -3.82 0.09 -14.93
CA ASP A 126 -4.31 -1.18 -15.49
C ASP A 126 -5.81 -1.42 -15.34
N ILE A 127 -6.55 -0.41 -14.88
CA ILE A 127 -7.96 -0.55 -14.52
C ILE A 127 -8.84 -1.05 -15.67
N ALA A 128 -8.44 -0.80 -16.91
CA ALA A 128 -9.18 -1.25 -18.09
C ALA A 128 -9.30 -2.78 -18.16
N VAL A 129 -8.22 -3.50 -17.83
CA VAL A 129 -8.12 -4.95 -18.05
C VAL A 129 -8.35 -5.78 -16.79
N VAL A 130 -8.21 -5.19 -15.60
CA VAL A 130 -8.40 -5.91 -14.34
C VAL A 130 -9.85 -6.39 -14.18
N THR A 131 -10.01 -7.60 -13.67
CA THR A 131 -11.30 -8.21 -13.33
C THR A 131 -11.65 -8.01 -11.86
N GLN A 132 -12.92 -8.23 -11.49
CA GLN A 132 -13.34 -8.20 -10.09
C GLN A 132 -12.56 -9.21 -9.25
N THR A 133 -12.35 -10.44 -9.76
CA THR A 133 -11.62 -11.49 -9.03
C THR A 133 -10.15 -11.12 -8.78
N GLU A 134 -9.48 -10.52 -9.77
CA GLU A 134 -8.11 -10.03 -9.58
C GLU A 134 -8.06 -8.89 -8.57
N TRP A 135 -9.03 -7.98 -8.61
CA TRP A 135 -9.17 -6.90 -7.63
C TRP A 135 -9.39 -7.43 -6.22
N ASP A 136 -10.30 -8.37 -6.02
CA ASP A 136 -10.59 -8.97 -4.71
C ASP A 136 -9.34 -9.65 -4.12
N LEU A 137 -8.56 -10.35 -4.95
CA LEU A 137 -7.29 -10.94 -4.52
C LEU A 137 -6.27 -9.87 -4.12
N LEU A 138 -6.10 -8.82 -4.95
CA LEU A 138 -5.19 -7.71 -4.69
C LEU A 138 -5.44 -7.02 -3.35
N VAL A 139 -6.71 -6.84 -2.99
CA VAL A 139 -7.09 -6.11 -1.77
C VAL A 139 -7.40 -7.01 -0.57
N SER A 140 -7.14 -8.32 -0.67
CA SER A 140 -7.45 -9.30 0.38
C SER A 140 -6.78 -8.99 1.73
N GLU A 141 -5.55 -8.48 1.73
CA GLU A 141 -4.85 -8.07 2.97
C GLU A 141 -5.52 -6.85 3.65
N LEU A 142 -6.14 -5.97 2.86
CA LEU A 142 -6.94 -4.85 3.36
C LEU A 142 -8.29 -5.36 3.89
N GLU A 143 -8.95 -6.26 3.17
CA GLU A 143 -10.21 -6.88 3.57
C GLU A 143 -10.09 -7.67 4.87
N GLN A 144 -9.05 -8.50 5.02
CA GLN A 144 -8.81 -9.28 6.23
C GLN A 144 -8.70 -8.41 7.50
N ARG A 145 -8.33 -7.14 7.35
CA ARG A 145 -8.15 -6.16 8.42
C ARG A 145 -9.25 -5.12 8.50
N GLU A 146 -10.31 -5.29 7.71
CA GLU A 146 -11.45 -4.37 7.64
C GLU A 146 -11.04 -2.94 7.20
N ILE A 147 -9.97 -2.82 6.42
CA ILE A 147 -9.40 -1.53 6.00
C ILE A 147 -10.13 -1.02 4.76
N LYS A 148 -10.82 0.13 4.88
CA LYS A 148 -11.55 0.78 3.78
C LYS A 148 -12.79 -0.02 3.32
N GLU A 149 -13.60 -0.54 4.24
CA GLU A 149 -14.85 -1.27 3.95
C GLU A 149 -15.92 -0.43 3.24
N THR A 150 -16.10 0.82 3.67
CA THR A 150 -17.26 1.62 3.32
C THR A 150 -16.92 2.75 2.36
N THR A 151 -17.93 3.21 1.63
CA THR A 151 -17.86 4.39 0.75
C THR A 151 -18.91 5.39 1.19
N PHE A 152 -18.54 6.66 1.26
CA PHE A 152 -19.45 7.76 1.54
C PHE A 152 -19.10 8.94 0.62
N THR A 153 -20.04 9.33 -0.24
CA THR A 153 -19.84 10.38 -1.25
C THR A 153 -20.90 11.48 -1.20
N SER A 154 -21.65 11.55 -0.09
CA SER A 154 -22.74 12.51 0.12
C SER A 154 -22.33 13.70 0.98
N GLY A 155 -21.03 13.85 1.25
CA GLY A 155 -20.48 14.94 2.03
C GLY A 155 -20.55 16.28 1.29
N PRO A 156 -20.67 17.40 2.03
CA PRO A 156 -20.81 18.73 1.44
C PRO A 156 -19.52 19.24 0.78
N THR A 157 -18.35 18.73 1.19
CA THR A 157 -17.06 19.06 0.58
C THR A 157 -16.34 17.80 0.08
N PRO A 158 -15.40 17.92 -0.87
CA PRO A 158 -14.60 16.78 -1.32
C PRO A 158 -13.86 16.06 -0.19
N LYS A 159 -13.44 16.78 0.87
CA LYS A 159 -12.74 16.19 2.02
C LYS A 159 -13.65 15.22 2.80
N ASP A 160 -14.94 15.51 2.86
CA ASP A 160 -15.94 14.71 3.58
C ASP A 160 -16.30 13.40 2.87
N ASN A 161 -15.88 13.26 1.61
CA ASN A 161 -16.12 12.08 0.80
C ASN A 161 -14.94 11.12 0.89
N TYR A 162 -15.22 9.83 0.95
CA TYR A 162 -14.20 8.78 0.90
C TYR A 162 -14.73 7.55 0.19
N TYR A 163 -13.82 6.85 -0.49
CA TYR A 163 -14.11 5.58 -1.13
C TYR A 163 -13.55 4.44 -0.31
N GLY A 164 -14.30 3.34 -0.24
CA GLY A 164 -13.84 2.04 0.23
C GLY A 164 -13.28 1.22 -0.93
N ARG A 165 -12.83 0.00 -0.66
CA ARG A 165 -12.19 -0.89 -1.66
C ARG A 165 -13.08 -1.10 -2.89
N GLN A 166 -14.33 -1.50 -2.71
CA GLN A 166 -15.23 -1.68 -3.85
C GLN A 166 -15.58 -0.35 -4.53
N GLY A 167 -15.84 0.71 -3.74
CA GLY A 167 -16.24 1.99 -4.29
C GLY A 167 -15.15 2.65 -5.16
N ILE A 168 -13.88 2.54 -4.78
CA ILE A 168 -12.79 3.10 -5.58
C ILE A 168 -12.60 2.31 -6.87
N PHE A 169 -12.78 0.99 -6.82
CA PHE A 169 -12.72 0.13 -7.99
C PHE A 169 -13.84 0.45 -8.98
N ASP A 170 -15.08 0.58 -8.50
CA ASP A 170 -16.23 0.95 -9.30
C ASP A 170 -16.05 2.33 -9.95
N LEU A 171 -15.52 3.30 -9.18
CA LEU A 171 -15.19 4.63 -9.67
C LEU A 171 -14.13 4.59 -10.77
N ALA A 172 -13.04 3.85 -10.56
CA ALA A 172 -11.95 3.76 -11.52
C ALA A 172 -12.35 2.99 -12.78
N LYS A 173 -13.22 1.98 -12.66
CA LYS A 173 -13.83 1.27 -13.79
C LYS A 173 -14.76 2.15 -14.61
N ASN A 174 -15.45 3.10 -13.98
CA ASN A 174 -16.45 3.94 -14.63
C ASN A 174 -16.34 5.41 -14.14
N PRO A 175 -15.27 6.14 -14.49
CA PRO A 175 -15.06 7.50 -13.98
C PRO A 175 -16.05 8.50 -14.58
N GLY A 176 -16.79 8.12 -15.64
CA GLY A 176 -17.79 8.99 -16.27
C GLY A 176 -17.19 10.25 -16.91
N GLY A 177 -15.92 10.18 -17.33
CA GLY A 177 -15.16 11.33 -17.83
C GLY A 177 -14.73 12.32 -16.75
N LYS A 178 -14.91 12.00 -15.47
CA LYS A 178 -14.44 12.79 -14.33
C LYS A 178 -12.94 12.54 -14.11
N ASP A 179 -12.22 13.60 -13.77
CA ASP A 179 -10.92 13.48 -13.11
C ASP A 179 -11.11 12.89 -11.69
N ILE A 180 -10.64 11.66 -11.50
CA ILE A 180 -10.71 10.92 -10.23
C ILE A 180 -9.37 10.92 -9.49
N HIS A 181 -8.42 11.76 -9.91
CA HIS A 181 -7.07 11.83 -9.35
C HIS A 181 -7.07 11.89 -7.83
N HIS A 182 -7.80 12.87 -7.26
CA HIS A 182 -7.83 13.05 -5.81
C HIS A 182 -8.51 11.89 -5.09
N ASP A 183 -9.51 11.26 -5.69
CA ASP A 183 -10.23 10.13 -5.09
C ASP A 183 -9.31 8.90 -4.97
N VAL A 184 -8.55 8.59 -6.03
CA VAL A 184 -7.58 7.48 -6.08
C VAL A 184 -6.39 7.74 -5.16
N MET A 185 -5.78 8.93 -5.22
CA MET A 185 -4.62 9.24 -4.37
C MET A 185 -4.98 9.22 -2.89
N LYS A 186 -6.14 9.76 -2.52
CA LYS A 186 -6.65 9.69 -1.15
C LYS A 186 -6.86 8.25 -0.70
N PHE A 187 -7.48 7.40 -1.54
CA PHE A 187 -7.66 5.99 -1.22
C PHE A 187 -6.33 5.28 -0.98
N LEU A 188 -5.35 5.45 -1.88
CA LEU A 188 -4.04 4.79 -1.78
C LEU A 188 -3.25 5.25 -0.55
N GLU A 189 -3.29 6.54 -0.24
CA GLU A 189 -2.67 7.11 0.95
C GLU A 189 -3.28 6.53 2.23
N GLU A 190 -4.60 6.61 2.36
CA GLU A 190 -5.31 6.10 3.54
C GLU A 190 -5.16 4.57 3.67
N ALA A 191 -5.31 3.81 2.59
CA ALA A 191 -5.21 2.35 2.62
C ALA A 191 -3.81 1.88 3.06
N GLY A 192 -2.75 2.49 2.53
CA GLY A 192 -1.37 2.15 2.90
C GLY A 192 -1.07 2.50 4.36
N LEU A 193 -1.49 3.68 4.81
CA LEU A 193 -1.34 4.13 6.19
C LEU A 193 -2.09 3.23 7.18
N TYR A 194 -3.35 2.93 6.90
CA TYR A 194 -4.16 2.07 7.76
C TYR A 194 -3.60 0.66 7.80
N LEU A 195 -3.09 0.14 6.67
CA LEU A 195 -2.43 -1.16 6.66
C LEU A 195 -1.20 -1.16 7.57
N LEU A 196 -0.33 -0.12 7.50
CA LEU A 196 0.79 0.03 8.43
C LEU A 196 0.31 0.00 9.90
N CYS A 197 -0.70 0.81 10.25
CA CYS A 197 -1.23 0.86 11.61
C CYS A 197 -1.70 -0.50 12.16
N HIS A 198 -2.21 -1.38 11.28
CA HIS A 198 -2.66 -2.72 11.68
C HIS A 198 -1.52 -3.73 11.86
N VAL A 199 -0.39 -3.54 11.19
CA VAL A 199 0.69 -4.54 11.11
C VAL A 199 1.95 -4.15 11.87
N THR A 200 2.00 -2.94 12.43
CA THR A 200 3.14 -2.43 13.22
C THR A 200 2.80 -2.19 14.69
N THR A 201 3.83 -1.96 15.50
CA THR A 201 3.72 -1.59 16.92
C THR A 201 3.11 -0.22 17.16
N ILE A 202 2.73 0.08 18.41
CA ILE A 202 2.13 1.38 18.80
C ILE A 202 3.15 2.49 18.61
N ASP A 203 4.38 2.26 19.06
CA ASP A 203 5.52 3.18 18.92
C ASP A 203 5.76 3.55 17.45
N PHE A 204 5.63 2.58 16.53
CA PHE A 204 5.72 2.87 15.10
C PHE A 204 4.56 3.78 14.63
N GLY A 205 3.35 3.57 15.15
CA GLY A 205 2.20 4.44 14.89
C GLY A 205 2.42 5.89 15.35
N GLU A 206 3.07 6.10 16.49
CA GLU A 206 3.45 7.45 16.96
C GLU A 206 4.45 8.10 15.98
N MET A 207 5.42 7.35 15.46
CA MET A 207 6.32 7.83 14.39
C MET A 207 5.55 8.17 13.10
N LEU A 208 4.54 7.39 12.73
CA LEU A 208 3.68 7.70 11.57
C LEU A 208 2.96 9.04 11.75
N GLN A 209 2.42 9.33 12.94
CA GLN A 209 1.82 10.62 13.26
C GLN A 209 2.83 11.78 13.12
N GLU A 210 4.04 11.63 13.65
CA GLU A 210 5.08 12.67 13.59
C GLU A 210 5.54 12.98 12.16
N THR A 211 5.53 11.96 11.30
CA THR A 211 5.96 12.04 9.90
C THR A 211 4.82 12.32 8.92
N HIS A 212 3.56 12.28 9.38
CA HIS A 212 2.40 12.50 8.54
C HIS A 212 2.38 13.93 7.96
N PRO A 213 2.30 14.12 6.63
CA PRO A 213 2.32 15.45 6.02
C PRO A 213 1.21 16.38 6.53
N GLU A 214 0.04 15.83 6.84
CA GLU A 214 -1.10 16.59 7.37
C GLU A 214 -1.08 16.76 8.90
N GLY A 215 -0.15 16.11 9.61
CA GLY A 215 0.03 16.26 11.06
C GLY A 215 -1.13 15.75 11.93
N HIS A 216 -1.96 14.85 11.42
CA HIS A 216 -2.96 14.11 12.20
C HIS A 216 -2.44 12.71 12.56
N ASP A 217 -3.15 12.02 13.45
CA ASP A 217 -2.85 10.65 13.86
C ASP A 217 -3.62 9.65 12.96
N PRO A 218 -2.98 9.05 11.95
CA PRO A 218 -3.66 8.12 11.07
C PRO A 218 -4.06 6.82 11.78
N CYS A 219 -3.41 6.46 12.89
CA CYS A 219 -3.71 5.21 13.60
C CYS A 219 -4.76 5.40 14.71
N GLY A 220 -4.93 6.62 15.23
CA GLY A 220 -5.95 6.98 16.22
C GLY A 220 -7.31 7.34 15.60
N GLU A 221 -7.34 7.80 14.34
CA GLU A 221 -8.58 8.07 13.59
C GLU A 221 -9.30 6.79 13.15
N VAL A 222 -8.55 5.69 13.06
CA VAL A 222 -9.07 4.36 12.80
C VAL A 222 -9.26 3.70 14.18
N GLU A 223 -10.49 3.37 14.57
CA GLU A 223 -10.72 2.59 15.80
C GLU A 223 -10.24 1.14 15.62
N ILE A 224 -8.91 0.94 15.57
CA ILE A 224 -8.27 -0.36 15.36
C ILE A 224 -8.47 -1.20 16.62
N SER A 225 -9.54 -1.98 16.62
CA SER A 225 -9.88 -2.86 17.75
C SER A 225 -8.92 -4.04 17.88
N THR A 226 -8.29 -4.49 16.78
CA THR A 226 -7.32 -5.59 16.75
C THR A 226 -6.23 -5.32 15.71
N ARG A 227 -4.95 -5.36 16.12
CA ARG A 227 -3.81 -5.36 15.21
C ARG A 227 -3.47 -6.78 14.83
N THR A 228 -3.37 -7.03 13.52
CA THR A 228 -3.13 -8.36 12.95
C THR A 228 -1.85 -8.29 12.13
N PRO A 229 -0.69 -8.65 12.72
CA PRO A 229 0.57 -8.75 11.99
C PRO A 229 0.45 -9.72 10.81
N PHE A 230 1.36 -9.62 9.84
CA PHE A 230 1.42 -10.63 8.78
C PHE A 230 1.84 -11.99 9.36
N SER A 231 1.00 -13.00 9.14
CA SER A 231 1.17 -14.36 9.68
C SER A 231 2.54 -14.98 9.35
N HIS A 232 3.14 -14.58 8.22
CA HIS A 232 4.42 -15.09 7.72
C HIS A 232 5.65 -14.39 8.30
N LEU A 233 5.48 -13.24 8.97
CA LEU A 233 6.57 -12.54 9.67
C LEU A 233 6.73 -13.01 11.12
N VAL A 234 5.70 -13.64 11.69
CA VAL A 234 5.78 -14.19 13.05
C VAL A 234 6.70 -15.40 13.05
N SER A 235 7.97 -15.16 13.41
CA SER A 235 8.91 -16.23 13.74
C SER A 235 8.33 -17.06 14.87
N THR A 236 7.82 -18.25 14.55
CA THR A 236 7.57 -19.25 15.58
C THR A 236 8.91 -19.58 16.22
N PRO A 237 9.06 -19.53 17.56
CA PRO A 237 10.28 -19.99 18.19
C PRO A 237 10.40 -21.47 17.85
N THR A 238 11.37 -21.80 16.98
CA THR A 238 11.76 -23.18 16.74
C THR A 238 12.21 -23.74 18.07
N THR A 239 11.33 -24.51 18.71
CA THR A 239 11.71 -25.30 19.87
C THR A 239 12.62 -26.38 19.34
N ALA A 240 13.93 -26.17 19.49
CA ALA A 240 14.91 -27.18 19.16
C ALA A 240 14.54 -28.47 19.91
N PRO A 241 14.43 -29.62 19.21
CA PRO A 241 14.22 -30.89 19.91
C PRO A 241 15.41 -31.10 20.87
N PRO A 242 15.18 -31.61 22.08
CA PRO A 242 16.26 -31.85 23.03
C PRO A 242 17.30 -32.78 22.40
N PRO A 243 18.59 -32.58 22.69
CA PRO A 243 19.65 -33.41 22.12
C PRO A 243 19.35 -34.87 22.45
N THR A 244 19.29 -35.69 21.40
CA THR A 244 19.14 -37.14 21.56
C THR A 244 20.42 -37.66 22.22
N THR A 245 20.34 -37.99 23.50
CA THR A 245 21.43 -38.66 24.20
C THR A 245 21.63 -40.03 23.55
N ALA A 246 22.76 -40.21 22.86
CA ALA A 246 23.16 -41.50 22.33
C ALA A 246 23.27 -42.49 23.50
N ALA A 247 22.46 -43.54 23.47
CA ALA A 247 22.55 -44.62 24.43
C ALA A 247 23.87 -45.38 24.21
N THR A 248 24.78 -45.27 25.17
CA THR A 248 25.99 -46.08 25.23
C THR A 248 25.59 -47.54 25.46
N THR A 249 25.70 -48.37 24.44
CA THR A 249 25.55 -49.83 24.57
C THR A 249 26.76 -50.40 25.31
N THR A 250 26.62 -50.59 26.62
CA THR A 250 27.58 -51.35 27.43
C THR A 250 27.56 -52.81 27.00
N THR A 251 28.64 -53.25 26.36
CA THR A 251 28.86 -54.66 26.01
C THR A 251 29.20 -55.45 27.29
N ALA A 252 28.42 -56.48 27.60
CA ALA A 252 28.70 -57.40 28.71
C ALA A 252 29.91 -58.31 28.37
N PRO A 253 30.77 -58.65 29.35
CA PRO A 253 31.88 -59.57 29.10
C PRO A 253 31.39 -61.03 28.98
N PRO A 254 32.12 -61.89 28.26
CA PRO A 254 31.73 -63.29 28.05
C PRO A 254 31.90 -64.13 29.33
N PRO A 255 31.15 -65.23 29.47
CA PRO A 255 31.23 -66.08 30.65
C PRO A 255 32.53 -66.90 30.65
N THR A 256 33.24 -66.89 31.78
CA THR A 256 34.35 -67.79 32.07
C THR A 256 33.83 -69.21 32.34
N THR A 257 34.34 -70.18 31.57
CA THR A 257 34.35 -71.61 31.90
C THR A 257 35.41 -71.96 32.93
#